data_AF-A0A922S4K2-F1
#
_entry.id   AF-A0A922S4K2-F1
#
_cell.length_a   1.000
_cell.length_b   1.000
_cell.length_c   1.000
_cell.angle_alpha   90.00
_cell.angle_beta   90.00
_cell.angle_gamma   90.00
#
_symmetry.space_group_name_H-M   'P 1'
#
loop_
_entity.id
_entity.type
_entity.pdbx_description
1 polymer ?
#
loop_
_entity_poly.entity_id
_entity_poly.type
_entity_poly.pdbx_seq_one_letter_code
_entity_poly.pdbx_strand_id
1 'polypeptide(L)'
;MLRHASNNTVQQTRDKSNTMDIKKLIVNLSDRNPNAHEISLLQKGPNFNLNRLQLSPFKIIRAIERALDVLPSETANEFRNKIMVMLLHQKPYNSNLSKNELYALKQLRNDKTIIITRADKGHTTVIMNNSDYERVREHPQEDPCELIKETKSRATLNKLKAEASKTFQSIKI
;
A
#
# COMPACT_ATOMS: atom_id res chain seq x y z
N MET A 1 29.06 18.83 -56.46
CA MET A 1 27.96 17.86 -56.32
C MET A 1 28.46 16.68 -55.50
N LEU A 2 27.96 16.47 -54.27
CA LEU A 2 27.64 15.15 -53.71
C LEU A 2 27.11 15.35 -52.27
N ARG A 3 25.83 15.02 -52.09
CA ARG A 3 25.11 15.01 -50.81
C ARG A 3 25.54 13.77 -50.02
N HIS A 4 25.75 13.91 -48.72
CA HIS A 4 25.68 12.78 -47.80
C HIS A 4 24.47 12.96 -46.89
N ALA A 5 23.47 12.11 -47.13
CA ALA A 5 22.33 11.91 -46.24
C ALA A 5 22.79 11.00 -45.08
N SER A 6 22.54 11.44 -43.85
CA SER A 6 22.66 10.57 -42.67
C SER A 6 21.28 10.51 -42.02
N ASN A 7 20.59 9.40 -42.28
CA ASN A 7 19.37 9.02 -41.59
C ASN A 7 19.78 8.49 -40.22
N ASN A 8 19.40 9.18 -39.14
CA ASN A 8 19.36 8.58 -37.83
C ASN A 8 17.92 8.54 -37.34
N THR A 9 17.37 7.33 -37.48
CA THR A 9 16.11 6.84 -36.96
C THR A 9 16.05 7.10 -35.46
N VAL A 10 15.29 8.12 -35.06
CA VAL A 10 14.88 8.32 -33.66
C VAL A 10 13.97 7.15 -33.31
N GLN A 11 14.52 6.15 -32.63
CA GLN A 11 13.76 5.09 -32.00
C GLN A 11 12.92 5.73 -30.89
N GLN A 12 11.66 6.00 -31.19
CA GLN A 12 10.61 6.25 -30.21
C GLN A 12 10.43 5.00 -29.36
N THR A 13 11.14 4.91 -28.23
CA THR A 13 10.73 4.04 -27.14
C THR A 13 9.45 4.60 -26.53
N ARG A 14 8.40 3.79 -26.64
CA ARG A 14 7.05 4.05 -26.18
C ARG A 14 6.99 4.12 -24.66
N ASP A 15 7.29 5.27 -24.09
CA ASP A 15 6.83 5.60 -22.73
C ASP A 15 5.35 6.00 -22.82
N LYS A 16 4.48 4.98 -22.82
CA LYS A 16 3.09 5.18 -22.38
C LYS A 16 3.15 5.49 -20.89
N SER A 17 3.46 6.74 -20.56
CA SER A 17 3.17 7.28 -19.25
C SER A 17 1.66 7.16 -19.06
N ASN A 18 1.25 6.25 -18.18
CA ASN A 18 -0.03 6.40 -17.50
C ASN A 18 0.12 7.66 -16.65
N THR A 19 -0.06 8.83 -17.25
CA THR A 19 -0.37 10.07 -16.53
C THR A 19 -1.73 9.87 -15.89
N MET A 20 -1.77 9.09 -14.81
CA MET A 20 -2.85 9.19 -13.85
C MET A 20 -2.84 10.65 -13.42
N ASP A 21 -3.96 11.35 -13.63
CA ASP A 21 -4.11 12.72 -13.17
C ASP A 21 -3.67 12.79 -11.71
N ILE A 22 -2.54 13.44 -11.44
CA ILE A 22 -1.99 13.56 -10.09
C ILE A 22 -3.01 14.25 -9.17
N LYS A 23 -3.88 15.08 -9.76
CA LYS A 23 -5.04 15.72 -9.12
C LYS A 23 -6.14 14.73 -8.69
N LYS A 24 -6.20 13.53 -9.28
CA LYS A 24 -7.17 12.47 -8.93
C LYS A 24 -6.69 11.55 -7.80
N LEU A 25 -5.40 11.62 -7.45
CA LEU A 25 -4.82 10.74 -6.43
C LEU A 25 -5.13 11.20 -4.99
N ILE A 26 -5.49 12.46 -4.80
CA ILE A 26 -5.91 12.99 -3.52
C ILE A 26 -7.26 13.69 -3.69
N VAL A 27 -8.24 13.28 -2.91
CA VAL A 27 -9.55 13.93 -2.81
C VAL A 27 -9.67 14.50 -1.40
N ASN A 28 -9.73 15.83 -1.30
CA ASN A 28 -9.95 16.49 -0.02
C ASN A 28 -11.43 16.87 0.12
N LEU A 29 -12.11 16.21 1.06
CA LEU A 29 -13.49 16.46 1.49
C LEU A 29 -13.54 17.13 2.87
N SER A 30 -12.39 17.41 3.49
CA SER A 30 -12.30 18.10 4.77
C SER A 30 -12.29 19.61 4.60
N ASP A 31 -12.65 20.34 5.66
CA ASP A 31 -12.61 21.81 5.68
C ASP A 31 -11.18 22.36 5.77
N ARG A 32 -10.19 21.48 5.99
CA ARG A 32 -8.78 21.82 6.15
C ARG A 32 -8.07 21.82 4.80
N ASN A 33 -7.23 22.83 4.55
CA ASN A 33 -6.33 22.83 3.41
C ASN A 33 -4.98 22.17 3.77
N PRO A 34 -4.62 21.03 3.15
CA PRO A 34 -3.34 20.39 3.41
C PRO A 34 -2.17 21.18 2.82
N ASN A 35 -1.04 21.16 3.51
CA ASN A 35 0.20 21.80 3.07
C ASN A 35 0.82 21.08 1.86
N ALA A 36 1.64 21.74 1.06
CA ALA A 36 2.37 21.15 -0.06
C ALA A 36 3.17 19.88 0.34
N HIS A 37 3.79 19.87 1.52
CA HIS A 37 4.49 18.68 2.04
C HIS A 37 3.54 17.55 2.43
N GLU A 38 2.35 17.85 2.91
CA GLU A 38 1.31 16.86 3.20
C GLU A 38 0.75 16.28 1.92
N ILE A 39 0.49 17.12 0.91
CA ILE A 39 0.05 16.68 -0.41
C ILE A 39 1.11 15.76 -1.04
N SER A 40 2.38 16.14 -1.02
CA SER A 40 3.47 15.32 -1.56
C SER A 40 3.61 13.98 -0.85
N LEU A 41 3.46 13.96 0.49
CA LEU A 41 3.43 12.74 1.29
C LEU A 41 2.23 11.85 0.93
N LEU A 42 1.03 12.42 0.87
CA LEU A 42 -0.21 11.68 0.58
C LEU A 42 -0.27 11.18 -0.86
N GLN A 43 0.40 11.86 -1.80
CA GLN A 43 0.57 11.40 -3.18
C GLN A 43 1.39 10.11 -3.26
N LYS A 44 2.34 9.91 -2.33
CA LYS A 44 3.07 8.64 -2.24
C LYS A 44 2.15 7.51 -1.76
N GLY A 45 1.01 7.82 -1.12
CA GLY A 45 0.05 6.85 -0.62
C GLY A 45 0.73 5.84 0.31
N PRO A 46 0.51 4.53 0.16
CA PRO A 46 1.22 3.51 0.95
C PRO A 46 2.67 3.25 0.49
N ASN A 47 3.16 3.92 -0.57
CA ASN A 47 4.47 3.67 -1.17
C ASN A 47 5.60 4.52 -0.55
N PHE A 48 5.58 4.71 0.77
CA PHE A 48 6.70 5.33 1.48
C PHE A 48 7.29 4.38 2.53
N ASN A 49 8.62 4.45 2.66
CA ASN A 49 9.37 3.68 3.63
C ASN A 49 9.88 4.61 4.72
N LEU A 50 9.47 4.35 5.95
CA LEU A 50 10.03 5.03 7.11
C LEU A 50 11.45 4.52 7.35
N ASN A 51 12.33 5.43 7.76
CA ASN A 51 13.67 5.05 8.17
C ASN A 51 13.56 4.05 9.33
N ARG A 52 14.06 2.83 9.14
CA ARG A 52 14.32 1.92 10.25
C ARG A 52 15.66 2.35 10.83
N LEU A 53 15.60 3.07 11.95
CA LEU A 53 16.80 3.37 12.73
C LEU A 53 17.52 2.07 13.06
N GLN A 54 18.85 2.05 12.90
CA GLN A 54 19.66 0.92 13.33
C GLN A 54 19.31 0.57 14.77
N LEU A 55 19.12 -0.71 15.01
CA LEU A 55 18.78 -1.20 16.32
C LEU A 55 20.01 -1.02 17.22
N SER A 56 19.81 -0.38 18.37
CA SER A 56 20.87 -0.21 19.36
C SER A 56 21.21 -1.59 19.94
N PRO A 57 22.46 -2.08 19.79
CA PRO A 57 22.88 -3.37 20.34
C PRO A 57 22.59 -3.46 21.83
N PHE A 58 22.85 -2.39 22.58
CA PHE A 58 22.63 -2.33 24.02
C PHE A 58 21.16 -2.55 24.42
N LYS A 59 20.22 -1.95 23.68
CA LYS A 59 18.78 -2.12 23.96
C LYS A 59 18.33 -3.56 23.71
N ILE A 60 18.84 -4.15 22.64
CA ILE A 60 18.52 -5.52 22.24
C ILE A 60 19.11 -6.50 23.23
N ILE A 61 20.41 -6.43 23.50
CA ILE A 61 21.09 -7.30 24.47
C ILE A 61 20.37 -7.21 25.81
N ARG A 62 20.10 -6.02 26.33
CA ARG A 62 19.38 -5.88 27.61
C ARG A 62 18.00 -6.51 27.62
N ALA A 63 17.25 -6.44 26.52
CA ALA A 63 15.93 -7.04 26.43
C ALA A 63 15.98 -8.57 26.42
N ILE A 64 17.00 -9.16 25.80
CA ILE A 64 17.06 -10.60 25.55
C ILE A 64 17.88 -11.32 26.63
N GLU A 65 18.86 -10.65 27.26
CA GLU A 65 19.80 -11.29 28.20
C GLU A 65 19.07 -11.96 29.38
N ARG A 66 18.03 -11.31 29.92
CA ARG A 66 17.19 -11.91 30.97
C ARG A 66 16.49 -13.20 30.54
N ALA A 67 16.12 -13.30 29.27
CA ALA A 67 15.51 -14.50 28.72
C ALA A 67 16.54 -15.60 28.44
N LEU A 68 17.81 -15.22 28.17
CA LEU A 68 18.90 -16.16 27.92
C LEU A 68 19.44 -16.81 29.20
N ASP A 69 19.26 -16.16 30.35
CA ASP A 69 19.75 -16.66 31.65
C ASP A 69 19.03 -17.94 32.12
N VAL A 70 17.84 -18.21 31.58
CA VAL A 70 17.05 -19.42 31.88
C VAL A 70 17.49 -20.62 31.03
N LEU A 71 18.23 -20.38 29.94
CA LEU A 71 18.62 -21.41 28.97
C LEU A 71 19.97 -22.04 29.34
N PRO A 72 20.22 -23.30 28.90
CA PRO A 72 21.55 -23.89 28.98
C PRO A 72 22.61 -23.01 28.33
N SER A 73 23.82 -22.97 28.89
CA SER A 73 24.89 -22.06 28.48
C SER A 73 25.24 -22.16 26.99
N GLU A 74 25.20 -23.37 26.42
CA GLU A 74 25.49 -23.63 25.01
C GLU A 74 24.45 -22.99 24.08
N THR A 75 23.17 -23.25 24.32
CA THR A 75 22.07 -22.67 23.51
C THR A 75 21.97 -21.14 23.69
N ALA A 76 22.22 -20.64 24.90
CA ALA A 76 22.29 -19.21 25.15
C ALA A 76 23.42 -18.55 24.33
N ASN A 77 24.60 -19.16 24.26
CA ASN A 77 25.73 -18.65 23.50
C ASN A 77 25.50 -18.67 21.98
N GLU A 78 24.87 -19.72 21.45
CA GLU A 78 24.45 -19.74 20.04
C GLU A 78 23.52 -18.58 19.72
N PHE A 79 22.57 -18.28 20.60
CA PHE A 79 21.61 -17.19 20.42
C PHE A 79 22.31 -15.82 20.48
N ARG A 80 23.23 -15.61 21.44
CA ARG A 80 24.08 -14.41 21.50
C ARG A 80 24.84 -14.20 20.20
N ASN A 81 25.46 -15.25 19.67
CA ASN A 81 26.21 -15.20 18.41
C ASN A 81 25.30 -14.85 17.22
N LYS A 82 24.12 -15.48 17.11
CA LYS A 82 23.14 -15.15 16.05
C LYS A 82 22.69 -13.69 16.13
N ILE A 83 22.39 -13.18 17.32
CA ILE A 83 22.01 -11.78 17.53
C ILE A 83 23.16 -10.85 17.14
N MET A 84 24.38 -11.15 17.57
CA MET A 84 25.57 -10.36 17.22
C MET A 84 25.75 -10.28 15.71
N VAL A 85 25.69 -11.41 15.00
CA VAL A 85 25.78 -11.45 13.54
C VAL A 85 24.65 -10.62 12.90
N MET A 86 23.41 -10.74 13.38
CA MET A 86 22.28 -9.96 12.86
C MET A 86 22.46 -8.44 13.08
N LEU A 87 22.97 -8.04 14.24
CA LEU A 87 23.26 -6.64 14.57
C LEU A 87 24.43 -6.08 13.76
N LEU A 88 25.43 -6.89 13.40
CA LEU A 88 26.54 -6.47 12.55
C LEU A 88 26.10 -6.30 11.09
N HIS A 89 25.23 -7.17 10.59
CA HIS A 89 24.73 -7.13 9.22
C HIS A 89 23.52 -6.19 9.03
N GLN A 90 23.12 -5.46 10.07
CA GLN A 90 21.99 -4.54 9.96
C GLN A 90 22.32 -3.41 8.98
N LYS A 91 21.55 -3.31 7.90
CA LYS A 91 21.66 -2.20 6.95
C LYS A 91 20.60 -1.15 7.30
N PRO A 92 20.97 0.14 7.46
CA PRO A 92 19.97 1.19 7.61
C PRO A 92 19.17 1.27 6.31
N TYR A 93 17.85 1.40 6.42
CA TYR A 93 17.00 1.61 5.26
C TYR A 93 16.90 3.10 4.96
N ASN A 94 17.31 3.50 3.75
CA ASN A 94 17.19 4.88 3.31
C ASN A 94 15.71 5.22 3.11
N SER A 95 15.18 6.11 3.94
CA SER A 95 13.81 6.59 3.77
C SER A 95 13.68 7.37 2.45
N ASN A 96 12.58 7.15 1.74
CA ASN A 96 12.20 7.97 0.58
C ASN A 96 11.39 9.22 0.98
N LEU A 97 11.32 9.54 2.27
CA LEU A 97 10.71 10.75 2.79
C LEU A 97 11.77 11.79 3.14
N SER A 98 11.51 13.03 2.75
CA SER A 98 12.24 14.20 3.22
C SER A 98 11.91 14.50 4.69
N LYS A 99 12.76 15.30 5.34
CA LYS A 99 12.53 15.74 6.73
C LYS A 99 11.19 16.46 6.90
N ASN A 100 10.79 17.27 5.90
CA ASN A 100 9.55 18.02 5.92
C ASN A 100 8.33 17.12 5.75
N GLU A 101 8.42 16.09 4.91
CA GLU A 101 7.36 15.07 4.78
C GLU A 101 7.23 14.22 6.05
N LEU A 102 8.34 13.88 6.72
CA LEU A 102 8.30 13.19 8.00
C LEU A 102 7.64 14.04 9.08
N TYR A 103 7.91 15.36 9.09
CA TYR A 103 7.22 16.29 9.97
C TYR A 103 5.73 16.37 9.63
N ALA A 104 5.38 16.52 8.36
CA ALA A 104 4.01 16.51 7.88
C ALA A 104 3.26 15.22 8.30
N LEU A 105 3.90 14.06 8.20
CA LEU A 105 3.34 12.79 8.66
C LEU A 105 3.01 12.80 10.15
N LYS A 106 3.88 13.39 10.98
CA LYS A 106 3.63 13.53 12.42
C LYS A 106 2.46 14.49 12.69
N GLN A 107 2.38 15.59 11.96
CA GLN A 107 1.28 16.55 12.10
C GLN A 107 -0.05 15.92 11.71
N LEU A 108 -0.13 15.25 10.54
CA LEU A 108 -1.32 14.54 10.09
C LEU A 108 -1.73 13.42 11.06
N ARG A 109 -0.77 12.71 11.66
CA ARG A 109 -1.06 11.66 12.66
C ARG A 109 -1.65 12.22 13.96
N ASN A 110 -1.22 13.41 14.37
CA ASN A 110 -1.67 14.03 15.61
C ASN A 110 -2.99 14.79 15.45
N ASP A 111 -3.35 15.15 14.21
CA ASP A 111 -4.62 15.80 13.89
C ASP A 111 -5.78 14.80 13.96
N LYS A 112 -6.62 14.94 14.98
CA LYS A 112 -7.82 14.10 15.18
C LYS A 112 -9.07 14.66 14.51
N THR A 113 -8.97 15.84 13.89
CA THR A 113 -10.10 16.48 13.21
C THR A 113 -10.36 15.87 11.84
N ILE A 114 -9.34 15.22 11.27
CA ILE A 114 -9.38 14.60 9.95
C ILE A 114 -9.19 13.08 10.02
N ILE A 115 -9.76 12.40 9.04
CA ILE A 115 -9.57 10.99 8.75
C ILE A 115 -8.99 10.86 7.35
N ILE A 116 -7.92 10.08 7.23
CA ILE A 116 -7.23 9.82 5.96
C ILE A 116 -7.42 8.34 5.64
N THR A 117 -8.14 8.05 4.57
CA THR A 117 -8.49 6.68 4.17
C THR A 117 -8.14 6.44 2.69
N ARG A 118 -7.96 5.17 2.34
CA ARG A 118 -7.93 4.78 0.93
C ARG A 118 -9.36 4.82 0.40
N ALA A 119 -9.53 5.32 -0.81
CA ALA A 119 -10.76 5.13 -1.55
C ALA A 119 -11.01 3.62 -1.78
N ASP A 120 -12.28 3.26 -1.98
CA ASP A 120 -12.74 1.90 -2.28
C ASP A 120 -12.10 1.32 -3.56
N LYS A 121 -11.71 2.18 -4.51
CA LYS A 121 -11.08 1.80 -5.78
C LYS A 121 -9.82 2.63 -6.07
N GLY A 122 -8.67 1.96 -6.15
CA GLY A 122 -7.42 2.51 -6.70
C GLY A 122 -6.41 3.04 -5.68
N HIS A 123 -5.49 3.89 -6.16
CA HIS A 123 -4.43 4.52 -5.37
C HIS A 123 -4.84 5.88 -4.78
N THR A 124 -6.12 6.21 -4.80
CA THR A 124 -6.63 7.50 -4.33
C THR A 124 -6.73 7.53 -2.80
N THR A 125 -6.20 8.59 -2.22
CA THR A 125 -6.32 8.90 -0.79
C THR A 125 -7.39 9.95 -0.59
N VAL A 126 -8.32 9.70 0.32
CA VAL A 126 -9.39 10.63 0.71
C VAL A 126 -9.06 11.22 2.07
N ILE A 127 -9.17 12.54 2.18
CA ILE A 127 -9.08 13.27 3.45
C ILE A 127 -10.49 13.78 3.76
N MET A 128 -11.04 13.48 4.92
CA MET A 128 -12.38 13.90 5.33
C MET A 128 -12.40 14.32 6.79
N ASN A 129 -13.40 15.10 7.19
CA ASN A 129 -13.59 15.42 8.60
C ASN A 129 -13.96 14.15 9.38
N ASN A 130 -13.44 14.05 10.61
CA ASN A 130 -13.71 12.91 11.48
C ASN A 130 -15.21 12.83 11.86
N SER A 131 -15.86 13.97 12.10
CA SER A 131 -17.30 14.03 12.38
C SER A 131 -18.16 13.49 11.24
N ASP A 132 -17.80 13.84 10.00
CA ASP A 132 -18.53 13.37 8.82
C ASP A 132 -18.30 11.86 8.59
N TYR A 133 -17.08 11.38 8.85
CA TYR A 133 -16.76 9.96 8.78
C TYR A 133 -17.56 9.14 9.79
N GLU A 134 -17.56 9.54 11.07
CA GLU A 134 -18.30 8.81 12.11
C GLU A 134 -19.80 8.84 11.86
N ARG A 135 -20.36 9.96 11.36
CA ARG A 135 -21.79 10.02 10.96
C ARG A 135 -22.12 8.98 9.89
N VAL A 136 -21.31 8.91 8.82
CA VAL A 136 -21.50 7.94 7.72
C VAL A 136 -21.28 6.50 8.19
N ARG A 137 -20.36 6.29 9.13
CA ARG A 137 -20.06 4.96 9.68
C ARG A 137 -21.16 4.44 10.60
N GLU A 138 -21.70 5.30 11.46
CA GLU A 138 -22.80 4.95 12.38
C GLU A 138 -24.13 4.81 11.65
N HIS A 139 -24.33 5.58 10.58
CA HIS A 139 -25.50 5.51 9.72
C HIS A 139 -25.05 5.25 8.28
N PRO A 140 -24.68 4.00 7.94
CA PRO A 140 -24.35 3.64 6.57
C PRO A 140 -25.55 4.00 5.70
N GLN A 141 -25.40 5.03 4.87
CA GLN A 141 -26.39 5.31 3.85
C GLN A 141 -26.37 4.09 2.93
N GLU A 142 -27.48 3.35 2.87
CA GLU A 142 -27.65 2.25 1.94
C GLU A 142 -27.58 2.83 0.53
N ASP A 143 -26.37 2.96 -0.01
CA ASP A 143 -26.19 3.18 -1.43
C ASP A 143 -26.89 2.03 -2.13
N PRO A 144 -27.72 2.29 -3.15
CA PRO A 144 -28.22 1.25 -4.03
C PRO A 144 -27.01 0.68 -4.79
N CYS A 145 -26.29 -0.24 -4.14
CA CYS A 145 -25.60 -1.30 -4.84
C CYS A 145 -26.69 -1.91 -5.71
N GLU A 146 -26.68 -1.61 -7.00
CA GLU A 146 -27.57 -2.28 -7.95
C GLU A 146 -27.31 -3.76 -7.76
N LEU A 147 -28.19 -4.40 -6.99
CA LEU A 147 -28.19 -5.83 -6.82
C LEU A 147 -28.30 -6.34 -8.25
N ILE A 148 -27.22 -6.93 -8.77
CA ILE A 148 -27.19 -7.47 -10.12
C ILE A 148 -28.36 -8.46 -10.14
N LYS A 149 -29.46 -8.06 -10.79
CA LYS A 149 -30.70 -8.84 -10.74
C LYS A 149 -30.36 -10.22 -11.29
N GLU A 150 -30.37 -11.19 -10.40
CA GLU A 150 -29.98 -12.59 -10.60
C GLU A 150 -30.71 -13.25 -11.79
N THR A 151 -31.81 -12.63 -12.24
CA THR A 151 -32.60 -13.00 -13.40
C THR A 151 -31.81 -13.04 -14.72
N LYS A 152 -30.86 -12.12 -14.96
CA LYS A 152 -30.06 -12.12 -16.21
C LYS A 152 -29.08 -13.30 -16.27
N SER A 153 -28.72 -13.87 -15.13
CA SER A 153 -27.75 -14.98 -15.02
C SER A 153 -28.39 -16.37 -15.06
N ARG A 154 -29.72 -16.51 -14.92
CA ARG A 154 -30.36 -17.84 -14.90
C ARG A 154 -30.29 -18.54 -16.25
N ALA A 155 -30.44 -17.80 -17.35
CA ALA A 155 -30.38 -18.37 -18.69
C ALA A 155 -28.98 -18.90 -19.02
N THR A 156 -27.93 -18.13 -18.72
CA THR A 156 -26.54 -18.53 -18.90
C THR A 156 -26.14 -19.66 -17.95
N LEU A 157 -26.57 -19.61 -16.69
CA LEU A 157 -26.35 -20.67 -15.71
C LEU A 157 -27.02 -21.99 -16.11
N ASN A 158 -28.26 -21.94 -16.59
CA ASN A 158 -28.97 -23.13 -17.05
C ASN A 158 -28.34 -23.70 -18.34
N LYS A 159 -27.87 -22.84 -19.24
CA LYS A 159 -27.11 -23.28 -20.43
C LYS A 159 -25.81 -23.99 -20.03
N LEU A 160 -25.05 -23.40 -19.10
CA LEU A 160 -23.81 -23.98 -18.59
C LEU A 160 -24.06 -25.30 -17.86
N LYS A 161 -25.11 -25.38 -17.03
CA LYS A 161 -25.52 -26.62 -16.36
C LYS A 161 -25.89 -27.71 -17.37
N ALA A 162 -26.63 -27.38 -18.43
CA ALA A 162 -27.01 -28.33 -19.45
C ALA A 162 -25.81 -28.85 -20.24
N GLU A 163 -24.85 -27.97 -20.55
CA GLU A 163 -23.62 -28.33 -21.26
C GLU A 163 -22.72 -29.23 -20.41
N ALA A 164 -22.50 -28.87 -19.13
CA ALA A 164 -21.75 -29.70 -18.19
C ALA A 164 -22.40 -31.08 -17.97
N SER A 165 -23.73 -31.14 -17.85
CA SER A 165 -24.44 -32.42 -17.69
C SER A 165 -24.29 -33.31 -18.91
N LYS A 166 -24.29 -32.75 -20.14
CA LYS A 166 -24.02 -33.50 -21.36
C LYS A 166 -22.60 -34.04 -21.37
N THR A 167 -21.59 -33.23 -21.02
CA THR A 167 -20.20 -33.69 -20.99
C THR A 167 -19.99 -34.81 -19.97
N PHE A 168 -20.61 -34.74 -18.79
CA PHE A 168 -20.51 -35.81 -17.79
C PHE A 168 -21.19 -37.11 -18.24
N GLN A 169 -22.28 -37.04 -19.00
CA GLN A 169 -22.91 -38.22 -19.59
C GLN A 169 -22.06 -38.84 -20.70
N SER A 170 -21.38 -38.02 -21.51
CA SER A 170 -20.48 -38.50 -22.57
C SER A 170 -19.18 -39.13 -22.04
N ILE A 171 -18.78 -38.82 -20.81
CA ILE A 171 -17.57 -39.37 -20.17
C ILE A 171 -17.87 -40.64 -19.36
N LYS A 172 -19.15 -40.93 -19.07
CA LYS A 172 -19.56 -42.13 -18.35
C LYS A 172 -19.59 -43.32 -19.32
N ILE A 173 -18.46 -44.04 -19.41
CA ILE A 173 -18.36 -45.40 -19.97
C ILE A 173 -19.20 -46.35 -19.13
#